data_AF-A0A6J0C3P6-F1
#
_entry.id   AF-A0A6J0C3P6-F1
#
_cell.length_a   1.000
_cell.length_b   1.000
_cell.length_c   1.000
_cell.angle_alpha   90.00
_cell.angle_beta   90.00
_cell.angle_gamma   90.00
#
_symmetry.space_group_name_H-M   'P 1'
#
loop_
_entity.id
_entity.type
_entity.pdbx_description
1 polymer ?
#
loop_
_entity_poly.entity_id
_entity_poly.type
_entity_poly.pdbx_seq_one_letter_code
_entity_poly.pdbx_strand_id
1 'polypeptide(L)'
;MEKMSLRDIGLMYDEQFNKKMEIAKFLLKNLGNKKEIQLATKWLIRVSNIKSADLEVKKNRNAFLSYVVKVLRDGVLRGCLESEPDLLCDPDNSLAFLDYPDEFTGKSAEEILKDTVNQPMIQFHSKWSEDHRTYVAVKPIPGRGALVYMAVSKKPGMQNWDLPSLKKAPQD
;
A
#
# COMPACT_ATOMS: atom_id res chain seq x y z
N MET A 1 6.20 30.63 26.32
CA MET A 1 6.14 29.75 25.14
C MET A 1 7.35 30.11 24.29
N GLU A 2 8.46 29.37 24.41
CA GLU A 2 9.69 29.64 23.66
C GLU A 2 9.43 29.50 22.17
N LYS A 3 9.80 30.53 21.38
CA LYS A 3 9.78 30.44 19.91
C LYS A 3 10.95 29.54 19.51
N MET A 4 10.67 28.31 19.09
CA MET A 4 11.68 27.43 18.47
C MET A 4 12.36 28.15 17.31
N SER A 5 13.69 28.07 17.24
CA SER A 5 14.43 28.64 16.12
C SER A 5 14.22 27.79 14.87
N LEU A 6 14.42 28.39 13.68
CA LEU A 6 14.39 27.66 12.41
C LEU A 6 15.40 26.50 12.38
N ARG A 7 16.50 26.61 13.13
CA ARG A 7 17.48 25.53 13.29
C ARG A 7 16.91 24.36 14.08
N ASP A 8 16.21 24.64 15.18
CA ASP A 8 15.59 23.61 16.03
C ASP A 8 14.50 22.85 15.26
N ILE A 9 13.70 23.56 14.46
CA ILE A 9 12.70 22.96 13.56
C ILE A 9 13.39 22.05 12.52
N GLY A 10 14.50 22.50 11.95
CA GLY A 10 15.27 21.73 10.99
C GLY A 10 15.86 20.44 11.59
N LEU A 11 16.33 20.47 12.84
CA LEU A 11 16.84 19.30 13.56
C LEU A 11 15.72 18.33 13.92
N MET A 12 14.58 18.85 14.38
CA MET A 12 13.39 18.05 14.67
C MET A 12 12.93 17.27 13.42
N TYR A 13 12.93 17.88 12.24
CA TYR A 13 12.58 17.16 11.00
C TYR A 13 13.59 16.07 10.64
N ASP A 14 14.88 16.25 10.90
CA ASP A 14 15.88 15.20 10.66
C ASP A 14 15.73 14.04 11.65
N GLU A 15 15.41 14.32 12.91
CA GLU A 15 15.13 13.29 13.93
C GLU A 15 13.88 12.47 13.57
N GLN A 16 12.79 13.14 13.17
CA GLN A 16 11.59 12.48 12.68
C GLN A 16 11.87 11.59 11.46
N PHE A 17 12.69 12.09 10.53
CA PHE A 17 13.10 11.32 9.35
C PHE A 17 13.83 10.04 9.76
N ASN A 18 14.81 10.15 10.66
CA ASN A 18 15.62 9.02 11.10
C ASN A 18 14.77 7.97 11.82
N LYS A 19 13.87 8.39 12.72
CA LYS A 19 12.95 7.48 13.42
C LYS A 19 12.07 6.71 12.43
N LYS A 20 11.47 7.42 11.46
CA LYS A 20 10.63 6.80 10.42
C LYS A 20 11.44 5.87 9.50
N MET A 21 12.71 6.19 9.25
CA MET A 21 13.60 5.36 8.43
C MET A 21 13.94 4.03 9.10
N GLU A 22 14.16 4.03 10.41
CA GLU A 22 14.37 2.80 11.18
C GLU A 22 13.11 1.91 11.15
N ILE A 23 11.93 2.50 11.32
CA ILE A 23 10.65 1.78 11.18
C ILE A 23 10.51 1.19 9.76
N ALA A 24 10.79 1.99 8.73
CA ALA A 24 10.69 1.52 7.34
C ALA A 24 11.63 0.34 7.04
N LYS A 25 12.88 0.40 7.52
CA LYS A 25 13.85 -0.70 7.37
C LYS A 25 13.40 -1.96 8.11
N PHE A 26 12.81 -1.81 9.29
CA PHE A 26 12.25 -2.93 10.04
C PHE A 26 11.11 -3.59 9.27
N LEU A 27 10.12 -2.82 8.83
CA LEU A 27 8.98 -3.33 8.05
C LEU A 27 9.42 -4.01 6.74
N LEU A 28 10.44 -3.47 6.08
CA LEU A 28 10.98 -4.02 4.84
C LEU A 28 11.53 -5.45 5.02
N LYS A 29 12.09 -5.78 6.19
CA LYS A 29 12.60 -7.14 6.48
C LYS A 29 11.46 -8.15 6.64
N ASN A 30 10.25 -7.68 6.97
CA ASN A 30 9.07 -8.51 7.23
C ASN A 30 8.14 -8.64 6.01
N LEU A 31 8.51 -8.05 4.86
CA LEU A 31 7.77 -8.26 3.62
C LEU A 31 8.11 -9.63 3.01
N GLY A 32 7.10 -10.43 2.67
CA GLY A 32 7.31 -11.75 2.03
C GLY A 32 7.73 -11.68 0.55
N ASN A 33 7.37 -10.61 -0.17
CA ASN A 33 7.58 -10.52 -1.61
C ASN A 33 8.92 -9.86 -1.97
N LYS A 34 9.87 -10.66 -2.49
CA LYS A 34 11.21 -10.19 -2.91
C LYS A 34 11.19 -9.02 -3.89
N LYS A 35 10.22 -8.94 -4.81
CA LYS A 35 10.12 -7.83 -5.78
C LYS A 35 9.72 -6.53 -5.10
N GLU A 36 8.83 -6.60 -4.12
CA GLU A 36 8.36 -5.45 -3.35
C GLU A 36 9.46 -4.96 -2.42
N ILE A 37 10.20 -5.87 -1.78
CA ILE A 37 11.40 -5.55 -0.98
C ILE A 37 12.39 -4.75 -1.83
N GLN A 38 12.74 -5.21 -3.03
CA GLN A 38 13.67 -4.50 -3.92
C GLN A 38 13.16 -3.11 -4.31
N LEU A 39 11.87 -3.00 -4.64
CA LEU A 39 11.27 -1.73 -5.03
C LEU A 39 11.25 -0.73 -3.87
N ALA A 40 10.81 -1.17 -2.68
CA ALA A 40 10.78 -0.34 -1.48
C ALA A 40 12.19 0.08 -1.05
N THR A 41 13.17 -0.84 -1.09
CA THR A 41 14.59 -0.53 -0.81
C THR A 41 15.08 0.60 -1.71
N LYS A 42 14.78 0.54 -3.02
CA LYS A 42 15.17 1.58 -3.98
C LYS A 42 14.58 2.95 -3.60
N TRP A 43 13.34 3.00 -3.13
CA TRP A 43 12.70 4.25 -2.69
C TRP A 43 13.29 4.77 -1.37
N LEU A 44 13.60 3.88 -0.41
CA LEU A 44 14.26 4.27 0.84
C LEU A 44 15.65 4.85 0.62
N ILE A 45 16.45 4.25 -0.28
CA ILE A 45 17.76 4.79 -0.68
C ILE A 45 17.62 6.17 -1.35
N ARG A 46 16.61 6.33 -2.22
CA ARG A 46 16.37 7.62 -2.89
C ARG A 46 16.03 8.72 -1.90
N VAL A 47 15.10 8.46 -0.98
CA VAL A 47 14.68 9.46 -0.01
C VAL A 47 15.79 9.77 1.02
N SER A 48 16.62 8.79 1.40
CA SER A 48 17.79 9.03 2.28
C SER A 48 18.85 9.94 1.65
N ASN A 49 18.93 9.95 0.31
CA ASN A 49 19.89 10.79 -0.40
C ASN A 49 19.42 12.24 -0.59
N ILE A 50 18.16 12.57 -0.24
CA ILE A 50 17.65 13.93 -0.28
C ILE A 50 18.17 14.69 0.96
N LYS A 51 19.30 15.38 0.77
CA LYS A 51 19.90 16.28 1.77
C LYS A 51 19.61 17.72 1.37
N SER A 52 18.94 18.47 2.23
CA SER A 52 18.66 19.89 2.03
C SER A 52 18.62 20.62 3.37
N ALA A 53 19.09 21.88 3.37
CA ALA A 53 18.90 22.79 4.49
C ALA A 53 17.51 23.45 4.48
N ASP A 54 16.80 23.35 3.36
CA ASP A 54 15.45 23.89 3.19
C ASP A 54 14.45 23.09 4.05
N LEU A 55 13.72 23.82 4.91
CA LEU A 55 12.72 23.26 5.81
C LEU A 55 11.54 22.63 5.07
N GLU A 56 11.14 23.19 3.93
CA GLU A 56 10.05 22.66 3.11
C GLU A 56 10.46 21.33 2.48
N VAL A 57 11.71 21.22 2.00
CA VAL A 57 12.24 19.95 1.49
C VAL A 57 12.28 18.90 2.58
N LYS A 58 12.72 19.24 3.80
CA LYS A 58 12.71 18.33 4.95
C LYS A 58 11.29 17.88 5.33
N LYS A 59 10.35 18.81 5.37
CA LYS A 59 8.93 18.53 5.63
C LYS A 59 8.33 17.58 4.58
N ASN A 60 8.56 17.85 3.30
CA ASN A 60 8.06 17.02 2.20
C ASN A 60 8.71 15.62 2.21
N ARG A 61 10.01 15.54 2.51
CA ARG A 61 10.73 14.28 2.69
C ARG A 61 10.10 13.44 3.81
N ASN A 62 9.75 14.06 4.93
CA ASN A 62 9.10 13.39 6.06
C ASN A 62 7.69 12.93 5.71
N ALA A 63 6.90 13.76 5.02
CA ALA A 63 5.55 13.40 4.58
C ALA A 63 5.58 12.18 3.63
N PHE A 64 6.50 12.18 2.66
CA PHE A 64 6.71 11.03 1.78
C PHE A 64 7.09 9.78 2.56
N LEU A 65 8.04 9.88 3.50
CA LEU A 65 8.47 8.73 4.29
C LEU A 65 7.35 8.20 5.20
N SER A 66 6.52 9.07 5.79
CA SER A 66 5.33 8.65 6.53
C SER A 66 4.37 7.83 5.64
N TYR A 67 4.16 8.25 4.39
CA TYR A 67 3.35 7.49 3.43
C TYR A 67 3.98 6.13 3.10
N VAL A 68 5.30 6.08 2.89
CA VAL A 68 6.00 4.80 2.64
C VAL A 68 5.88 3.85 3.82
N VAL A 69 6.08 4.35 5.05
CA VAL A 69 5.91 3.55 6.28
C VAL A 69 4.50 2.97 6.37
N LYS A 70 3.48 3.78 6.06
CA LYS A 70 2.08 3.30 6.01
C LYS A 70 1.90 2.17 5.01
N VAL A 71 2.36 2.33 3.78
CA VAL A 71 2.21 1.31 2.73
C VAL A 71 2.96 0.01 3.10
N LEU A 72 4.17 0.13 3.65
CA LEU A 72 4.95 -1.02 4.11
C LEU A 72 4.23 -1.76 5.24
N ARG A 73 3.69 -1.00 6.20
CA ARG A 73 2.93 -1.53 7.32
C ARG A 73 1.70 -2.31 6.83
N ASP A 74 0.89 -1.72 5.95
CA ASP A 74 -0.29 -2.39 5.40
C ASP A 74 0.08 -3.68 4.64
N GLY A 75 1.22 -3.66 3.93
CA GLY A 75 1.75 -4.84 3.25
C GLY A 75 2.18 -5.96 4.20
N VAL A 76 2.90 -5.63 5.28
CA VAL A 76 3.30 -6.59 6.32
C VAL A 76 2.08 -7.17 7.02
N LEU A 77 1.15 -6.31 7.46
CA LEU A 77 -0.07 -6.75 8.15
C LEU A 77 -0.95 -7.66 7.28
N ARG A 78 -1.08 -7.35 5.98
CA ARG A 78 -1.81 -8.22 5.05
C ARG A 78 -1.11 -9.56 4.86
N GLY A 79 0.22 -9.55 4.76
CA GLY A 79 1.03 -10.78 4.72
C GLY A 79 0.81 -11.66 5.95
N CYS A 80 0.69 -11.07 7.15
CA CYS A 80 0.36 -11.81 8.38
C CYS A 80 -1.01 -12.51 8.33
N LEU A 81 -1.98 -11.93 7.63
CA LEU A 81 -3.34 -12.47 7.55
C LEU A 81 -3.48 -13.56 6.48
N GLU A 82 -2.67 -13.50 5.42
CA GLU A 82 -2.73 -14.42 4.27
C GLU A 82 -1.81 -15.65 4.41
N SER A 83 -0.83 -15.61 5.32
CA SER A 83 0.10 -16.72 5.59
C SER A 83 -0.49 -17.65 6.66
N GLU A 84 -0.41 -18.97 6.49
CA GLU A 84 -0.64 -19.90 7.62
C GLU A 84 0.28 -19.53 8.80
N PRO A 85 -0.20 -19.66 10.05
CA PRO A 85 0.21 -18.86 11.22
C PRO A 85 1.67 -18.99 11.68
N ASP A 86 2.53 -19.72 10.98
CA ASP A 86 3.84 -20.15 11.48
C ASP A 86 5.05 -19.42 10.84
N LEU A 87 4.85 -18.52 9.87
CA LEU A 87 5.97 -17.81 9.26
C LEU A 87 5.82 -16.28 9.31
N LEU A 88 6.53 -15.71 10.29
CA LEU A 88 7.03 -14.32 10.35
C LEU A 88 6.04 -13.21 10.71
N CYS A 89 5.15 -13.46 11.66
CA CYS A 89 4.60 -12.38 12.49
C CYS A 89 4.83 -12.74 13.95
N ASP A 90 6.07 -12.54 14.42
CA ASP A 90 6.36 -12.45 15.85
C ASP A 90 5.52 -11.29 16.39
N PRO A 91 4.42 -11.54 17.13
CA PRO A 91 3.51 -10.51 17.57
C PRO A 91 4.24 -9.50 18.47
N ASP A 92 5.20 -9.95 19.27
CA ASP A 92 5.85 -9.07 20.23
C ASP A 92 6.81 -8.07 19.55
N ASN A 93 7.47 -8.45 18.45
CA ASN A 93 8.32 -7.55 17.66
C ASN A 93 7.56 -6.79 16.55
N SER A 94 6.57 -7.43 15.94
CA SER A 94 5.77 -6.84 14.85
C SER A 94 4.66 -5.93 15.38
N LEU A 95 4.43 -5.89 16.70
CA LEU A 95 3.50 -4.94 17.30
C LEU A 95 4.26 -3.75 17.93
N ALA A 96 5.59 -3.82 18.12
CA ALA A 96 6.36 -2.72 18.70
C ALA A 96 6.34 -1.41 17.87
N PHE A 97 6.00 -1.49 16.57
CA PHE A 97 5.84 -0.31 15.71
C PHE A 97 4.43 0.30 15.72
N LEU A 98 3.47 -0.35 16.40
CA LEU A 98 2.08 0.06 16.48
C LEU A 98 1.87 1.28 17.38
N ASP A 99 2.77 1.52 18.34
CA ASP A 99 2.80 2.72 19.16
C ASP A 99 3.23 3.98 18.41
N TYR A 100 3.51 3.90 17.11
CA TYR A 100 3.66 5.08 16.27
C TYR A 100 2.28 5.49 15.74
N PRO A 101 1.61 6.48 16.35
CA PRO A 101 0.34 6.97 15.82
C PRO A 101 0.55 7.41 14.37
N ASP A 102 -0.36 6.99 13.50
CA ASP A 102 -0.36 7.46 12.13
C ASP A 102 -0.59 8.98 12.14
N GLU A 103 0.46 9.77 11.89
CA GLU A 103 0.37 11.23 11.86
C GLU A 103 -0.70 11.75 10.88
N PHE A 104 -1.16 10.93 9.92
CA PHE A 104 -2.21 11.29 8.97
C PHE A 104 -3.64 11.03 9.45
N THR A 105 -3.85 10.06 10.34
CA THR A 105 -5.20 9.66 10.77
C THR A 105 -5.43 9.76 12.27
N GLY A 106 -4.36 9.85 13.07
CA GLY A 106 -4.41 9.81 14.53
C GLY A 106 -4.86 8.47 15.09
N LYS A 107 -5.06 7.46 14.24
CA LYS A 107 -5.62 6.16 14.62
C LYS A 107 -4.58 5.30 15.31
N SER A 108 -5.04 4.56 16.31
CA SER A 108 -4.24 3.54 16.93
C SER A 108 -3.97 2.43 15.93
N ALA A 109 -2.99 1.61 16.26
CA ALA A 109 -2.60 0.59 15.35
C ALA A 109 -3.58 -0.59 15.28
N GLU A 110 -4.28 -0.88 16.38
CA GLU A 110 -5.39 -1.82 16.42
C GLU A 110 -6.57 -1.33 15.56
N GLU A 111 -6.82 -0.02 15.52
CA GLU A 111 -7.86 0.57 14.67
C GLU A 111 -7.52 0.41 13.19
N ILE A 112 -6.26 0.62 12.81
CA ILE A 112 -5.79 0.42 11.43
C ILE A 112 -5.80 -1.07 11.06
N LEU A 113 -5.46 -1.97 11.99
CA LEU A 113 -5.61 -3.41 11.81
C LEU A 113 -7.06 -3.78 11.53
N LYS A 114 -8.00 -3.31 12.35
CA LYS A 114 -9.44 -3.52 12.13
C LYS A 114 -9.89 -2.95 10.79
N ASP A 115 -9.49 -1.74 10.44
CA ASP A 115 -9.85 -1.13 9.15
C ASP A 115 -9.25 -1.91 7.96
N THR A 116 -8.03 -2.41 8.09
CA THR A 116 -7.37 -3.21 7.04
C THR A 116 -8.02 -4.58 6.87
N VAL A 117 -8.43 -5.20 7.98
CA VAL A 117 -9.18 -6.47 8.00
C VAL A 117 -10.61 -6.28 7.46
N ASN A 118 -11.25 -5.14 7.75
CA ASN A 118 -12.63 -4.84 7.36
C ASN A 118 -12.75 -4.18 5.99
N GLN A 119 -11.65 -3.73 5.37
CA GLN A 119 -11.68 -3.24 4.00
C GLN A 119 -11.97 -4.42 3.08
N PRO A 120 -13.10 -4.42 2.35
CA PRO A 120 -13.36 -5.47 1.39
C PRO A 120 -12.24 -5.44 0.36
N MET A 121 -11.43 -6.50 0.36
CA MET A 121 -10.48 -6.75 -0.71
C MET A 121 -11.29 -6.72 -2.01
N ILE A 122 -11.09 -5.69 -2.83
CA ILE A 122 -11.77 -5.61 -4.13
C ILE A 122 -11.34 -6.86 -4.89
N GLN A 123 -12.19 -7.86 -4.96
CA GLN A 123 -11.89 -9.07 -5.72
C GLN A 123 -12.03 -8.78 -7.20
N PHE A 124 -11.32 -9.56 -8.01
CA PHE A 124 -11.58 -9.56 -9.43
C PHE A 124 -13.07 -9.87 -9.66
N HIS A 125 -13.76 -8.97 -10.34
CA HIS A 125 -15.12 -9.22 -10.76
C HIS A 125 -15.34 -8.66 -12.15
N SER A 126 -16.21 -9.31 -12.91
CA SER A 126 -16.64 -8.82 -14.20
C SER A 126 -18.14 -9.03 -14.34
N LYS A 127 -18.81 -8.11 -15.06
CA LYS A 127 -20.25 -8.16 -15.27
C LYS A 127 -20.59 -7.57 -16.63
N TRP A 128 -21.57 -8.21 -17.27
CA TRP A 128 -22.29 -7.68 -18.42
C TRP A 128 -23.53 -6.92 -17.97
N SER A 129 -23.88 -5.83 -18.66
CA SER A 129 -25.21 -5.25 -18.56
C SER A 129 -26.26 -6.24 -19.09
N GLU A 130 -27.50 -6.12 -18.64
CA GLU A 130 -28.60 -7.03 -19.00
C GLU A 130 -28.85 -7.09 -20.52
N ASP A 131 -28.61 -5.98 -21.23
CA ASP A 131 -28.74 -5.86 -22.68
C ASP A 131 -27.47 -6.27 -23.45
N HIS A 132 -26.43 -6.72 -22.75
CA HIS A 132 -25.10 -7.05 -23.27
C HIS A 132 -24.45 -5.93 -24.10
N ARG A 133 -24.78 -4.66 -23.82
CA ARG A 133 -24.12 -3.51 -24.43
C ARG A 133 -22.85 -3.09 -23.71
N THR A 134 -22.73 -3.39 -22.43
CA THR A 134 -21.63 -2.94 -21.60
C THR A 134 -21.00 -4.12 -20.88
N TYR A 135 -19.68 -4.21 -20.95
CA TYR A 135 -18.88 -5.10 -20.11
C TYR A 135 -18.00 -4.28 -19.19
N VAL A 136 -17.98 -4.62 -17.91
CA VAL A 136 -17.06 -4.05 -16.93
C VAL A 136 -16.29 -5.18 -16.28
N ALA A 137 -14.96 -5.02 -16.19
CA ALA A 137 -14.10 -5.85 -15.38
C ALA A 137 -13.27 -4.98 -14.45
N VAL A 138 -13.21 -5.36 -13.18
CA VAL A 138 -12.41 -4.69 -12.16
C VAL A 138 -11.39 -5.69 -11.67
N LYS A 139 -10.12 -5.29 -11.69
CA LYS A 139 -9.01 -6.06 -11.12
C LYS A 139 -8.29 -5.19 -10.09
N PRO A 140 -8.23 -5.61 -8.81
CA PRO A 140 -7.41 -4.90 -7.83
C PRO A 140 -5.94 -4.90 -8.27
N ILE A 141 -5.25 -3.78 -8.04
CA ILE A 141 -3.80 -3.72 -8.06
C ILE A 141 -3.35 -3.45 -6.62
N PRO A 142 -2.80 -4.46 -5.92
CA PRO A 142 -2.36 -4.32 -4.53
C PRO A 142 -1.51 -3.06 -4.32
N GLY A 143 -1.92 -2.22 -3.36
CA GLY A 143 -1.21 -0.99 -2.98
C GLY A 143 -1.19 0.13 -4.03
N ARG A 144 -1.91 0.00 -5.15
CA ARG A 144 -1.91 0.97 -6.26
C ARG A 144 -3.31 1.41 -6.73
N GLY A 145 -4.37 0.70 -6.35
CA GLY A 145 -5.75 1.02 -6.71
C GLY A 145 -6.46 -0.14 -7.41
N ALA A 146 -7.36 0.15 -8.35
CA ALA A 146 -8.03 -0.86 -9.16
C ALA A 146 -7.88 -0.53 -10.65
N LEU A 147 -7.60 -1.55 -11.46
CA LEU A 147 -7.73 -1.47 -12.91
C LEU A 147 -9.20 -1.69 -13.26
N VAL A 148 -9.81 -0.74 -13.93
CA VAL A 148 -11.17 -0.86 -14.46
C VAL A 148 -11.08 -0.90 -15.97
N TYR A 149 -11.56 -2.01 -16.55
CA TYR A 149 -11.78 -2.14 -17.98
C TYR A 149 -13.28 -2.03 -18.25
N MET A 150 -13.65 -1.15 -19.18
CA MET A 150 -15.03 -0.99 -19.62
C MET A 150 -15.06 -1.01 -21.15
N ALA A 151 -15.96 -1.81 -21.70
CA ALA A 151 -16.22 -1.84 -23.13
C ALA A 151 -17.71 -1.61 -23.38
N VAL A 152 -18.04 -0.81 -24.39
CA VAL A 152 -19.42 -0.42 -24.72
C VAL A 152 -19.69 -0.61 -26.22
N SER A 153 -20.85 -1.20 -26.54
CA SER A 153 -21.35 -1.36 -27.91
C SER A 153 -22.64 -0.57 -28.12
N LYS A 154 -22.79 0.02 -29.30
CA LYS A 154 -24.06 0.64 -29.73
C LYS A 154 -25.16 -0.38 -30.03
N LYS A 155 -24.79 -1.64 -30.30
CA LYS A 155 -25.72 -2.70 -30.66
C LYS A 155 -25.83 -3.71 -29.50
N PRO A 156 -27.04 -4.01 -29.00
CA PRO A 156 -27.23 -5.01 -27.95
C PRO A 156 -26.95 -6.43 -28.48
N GLY A 157 -26.52 -7.31 -27.57
CA GLY A 157 -26.34 -8.74 -27.83
C GLY A 157 -24.88 -9.20 -27.91
N MET A 158 -24.61 -10.39 -27.35
CA MET A 158 -23.29 -11.03 -27.25
C MET A 158 -22.61 -11.30 -28.59
N GLN A 159 -23.38 -11.46 -29.66
CA GLN A 159 -22.90 -11.68 -31.03
C GLN A 159 -22.16 -10.48 -31.66
N ASN A 160 -22.26 -9.29 -31.04
CA ASN A 160 -21.52 -8.10 -31.49
C ASN A 160 -20.14 -7.97 -30.83
N TRP A 161 -19.69 -9.00 -30.10
CA TRP A 161 -18.45 -9.00 -29.34
C TRP A 161 -17.53 -10.13 -29.83
N ASP A 162 -16.28 -9.78 -30.14
CA ASP A 162 -15.24 -10.75 -30.48
C ASP A 162 -14.70 -11.42 -29.21
N LEU A 163 -15.47 -12.40 -28.71
CA LEU A 163 -15.09 -13.17 -27.53
C LEU A 163 -14.12 -14.30 -27.92
N PRO A 164 -13.04 -14.52 -27.15
CA PRO A 164 -12.17 -15.68 -27.37
C PRO A 164 -12.99 -16.96 -27.21
N SER A 165 -12.91 -17.84 -28.21
CA SER A 165 -13.57 -19.14 -28.16
C SER A 165 -13.08 -19.93 -26.95
N LEU A 166 -14.01 -20.27 -26.04
CA LEU A 166 -13.76 -21.18 -24.91
C LEU A 166 -13.20 -22.49 -25.47
N LYS A 167 -11.88 -22.71 -25.32
CA LYS A 167 -11.31 -24.04 -25.51
C LYS A 167 -11.94 -24.92 -24.45
N LYS A 168 -12.65 -25.98 -24.87
CA LYS A 168 -13.16 -27.01 -23.98
C LYS A 168 -11.99 -27.50 -23.11
N ALA A 169 -12.16 -27.47 -21.79
CA ALA A 169 -11.21 -28.09 -20.89
C ALA A 169 -11.08 -29.58 -21.27
N PRO A 170 -9.86 -30.16 -21.24
CA PRO A 170 -9.71 -31.59 -21.37
C PRO A 170 -10.50 -32.27 -20.25
N GLN A 171 -11.35 -33.21 -20.62
CA GLN A 171 -11.95 -34.16 -19.69
C GLN A 171 -10.88 -35.22 -19.40
N ASP A 172 -10.39 -35.26 -18.16
CA ASP A 172 -9.74 -36.43 -17.56
C ASP A 172 -10.48 -36.74 -16.25
#